data_AF-A0A448SE21-F1
#
_entry.id   AF-A0A448SE21-F1
#
_cell.length_a   1.000
_cell.length_b   1.000
_cell.length_c   1.000
_cell.angle_alpha   90.00
_cell.angle_beta   90.00
_cell.angle_gamma   90.00
#
_symmetry.space_group_name_H-M   'P 1'
#
loop_
_entity.id
_entity.type
_entity.pdbx_description
1 polymer ?
#
loop_
_entity_poly.entity_id
_entity_poly.type
_entity_poly.pdbx_seq_one_letter_code
_entity_poly.pdbx_strand_id
1 'polypeptide(L)'
;MSQPISAGIVIVGGGQAGGWAAKTLRDRGYDGTLSVVSDEPYDFYERPPLSKAALLDDKAPLSRLFSAETVAALEIDWYRPLRAERVDAAAQTLQLSDGRQLHFDQLLLATGGRPRLPDVSWADCPQVMTLRSWDDAARLRQGLLRSRRLAIVGGGWIGLEIAASARRLGVEVTVFERQPALCMRSVGAAVSQALLALHQQQGVTLHCDCGDIRLETRGDEAWIASAVSAAQPFDLVVVGIGVELNLALAHSAGLQLDGGGIVVDGQGRTSHPAIFAAGDVARHPTLGLCLQSWAYAQNQAISTAGAMLDADAPAYDDVAWLWSDQYDANIQILGVPIGGVHQVTRRTPQSQVFFTLNADRQLVQMVAFNDARAIKLGKRWLASGRVLDPAQLADAEFSLMALK
;
A
#
# COMPACT_ATOMS: atom_id res chain seq x y z
N MET A 1 -10.53 23.47 -31.25
CA MET A 1 -10.49 22.40 -30.22
C MET A 1 -10.91 21.11 -30.90
N SER A 2 -10.08 20.07 -30.85
CA SER A 2 -10.45 18.74 -31.35
C SER A 2 -11.63 18.20 -30.55
N GLN A 3 -12.54 17.46 -31.20
CA GLN A 3 -13.62 16.79 -30.49
C GLN A 3 -13.04 15.73 -29.53
N PRO A 4 -13.63 15.54 -28.32
CA PRO A 4 -13.22 14.47 -27.42
C PRO A 4 -13.35 13.09 -28.08
N ILE A 5 -12.42 12.19 -27.76
CA ILE A 5 -12.44 10.80 -28.21
C ILE A 5 -13.43 10.05 -27.31
N SER A 6 -14.41 9.35 -27.88
CA SER A 6 -15.30 8.48 -27.10
C SER A 6 -14.50 7.30 -26.54
N ALA A 7 -14.52 7.12 -25.21
CA ALA A 7 -13.66 6.18 -24.49
C ALA A 7 -14.41 5.18 -23.61
N GLY A 8 -15.76 5.20 -23.62
CA GLY A 8 -16.61 4.28 -22.87
C GLY A 8 -16.36 4.35 -21.37
N ILE A 9 -16.09 3.19 -20.75
CA ILE A 9 -15.63 3.14 -19.35
C ILE A 9 -14.14 3.45 -19.33
N VAL A 10 -13.75 4.49 -18.58
CA VAL A 10 -12.35 4.91 -18.42
C VAL A 10 -11.86 4.55 -17.02
N ILE A 11 -10.72 3.86 -16.94
CA ILE A 11 -10.02 3.58 -15.69
C ILE A 11 -8.74 4.41 -15.65
N VAL A 12 -8.58 5.23 -14.61
CA VAL A 12 -7.34 5.99 -14.38
C VAL A 12 -6.51 5.31 -13.31
N GLY A 13 -5.44 4.65 -13.74
CA GLY A 13 -4.49 3.93 -12.90
C GLY A 13 -4.21 2.51 -13.43
N GLY A 14 -2.98 2.25 -13.87
CA GLY A 14 -2.52 0.93 -14.34
C GLY A 14 -2.07 -0.04 -13.24
N GLY A 15 -2.47 0.16 -11.98
CA GLY A 15 -2.07 -0.67 -10.84
C GLY A 15 -3.04 -1.82 -10.51
N GLN A 16 -2.89 -2.39 -9.30
CA GLN A 16 -3.72 -3.50 -8.80
C GLN A 16 -5.22 -3.27 -8.97
N ALA A 17 -5.72 -2.13 -8.46
CA ALA A 17 -7.13 -1.79 -8.52
C ALA A 17 -7.63 -1.67 -9.97
N GLY A 18 -6.91 -0.92 -10.82
CA GLY A 18 -7.31 -0.74 -12.22
C GLY A 18 -7.29 -2.06 -13.02
N GLY A 19 -6.30 -2.92 -12.79
CA GLY A 19 -6.21 -4.22 -13.46
C GLY A 19 -7.35 -5.15 -13.11
N TRP A 20 -7.67 -5.27 -11.82
CA TRP A 20 -8.79 -6.09 -11.37
C TRP A 20 -10.14 -5.51 -11.75
N ALA A 21 -10.29 -4.18 -11.80
CA ALA A 21 -11.49 -3.56 -12.35
C ALA A 21 -11.66 -3.89 -13.84
N ALA A 22 -10.64 -3.69 -14.67
CA ALA A 22 -10.68 -3.99 -16.10
C ALA A 22 -11.04 -5.46 -16.37
N LYS A 23 -10.38 -6.38 -15.66
CA LYS A 23 -10.66 -7.83 -15.74
C LYS A 23 -12.09 -8.15 -15.34
N THR A 24 -12.57 -7.57 -14.25
CA THR A 24 -13.93 -7.81 -13.74
C THR A 24 -15.00 -7.29 -14.70
N LEU A 25 -14.80 -6.11 -15.29
CA LEU A 25 -15.74 -5.55 -16.27
C LEU A 25 -15.93 -6.51 -17.46
N ARG A 26 -14.82 -7.03 -18.01
CA ARG A 26 -14.86 -8.01 -19.10
C ARG A 26 -15.46 -9.35 -18.68
N ASP A 27 -15.08 -9.88 -17.52
CA ASP A 27 -15.63 -11.13 -17.00
C ASP A 27 -17.14 -11.06 -16.75
N ARG A 28 -17.66 -9.87 -16.44
CA ARG A 28 -19.09 -9.62 -16.24
C ARG A 28 -19.84 -9.20 -17.52
N GLY A 29 -19.19 -9.29 -18.68
CA GLY A 29 -19.83 -9.13 -19.97
C GLY A 29 -19.96 -7.69 -20.47
N TYR A 30 -19.20 -6.73 -19.94
CA TYR A 30 -19.10 -5.42 -20.56
C TYR A 30 -18.40 -5.53 -21.92
N ASP A 31 -19.13 -5.23 -22.99
CA ASP A 31 -18.70 -5.34 -24.39
C ASP A 31 -18.39 -3.99 -25.05
N GLY A 32 -18.61 -2.88 -24.33
CA GLY A 32 -18.28 -1.54 -24.80
C GLY A 32 -16.79 -1.20 -24.76
N THR A 33 -16.46 0.01 -25.21
CA THR A 33 -15.09 0.55 -25.16
C THR A 33 -14.59 0.61 -23.71
N LEU A 34 -13.40 0.07 -23.46
CA LEU A 34 -12.72 0.08 -22.17
C LEU A 34 -11.36 0.73 -22.34
N SER A 35 -11.16 1.88 -21.70
CA SER A 35 -9.94 2.66 -21.80
C SER A 35 -9.19 2.66 -20.47
N VAL A 36 -7.86 2.53 -20.53
CA VAL A 36 -7.00 2.61 -19.34
C VAL A 36 -5.93 3.66 -19.53
N VAL A 37 -5.88 4.61 -18.60
CA VAL A 37 -4.88 5.69 -18.55
C VAL A 37 -3.88 5.39 -17.44
N SER A 38 -2.59 5.43 -17.76
CA SER A 38 -1.50 5.17 -16.81
C SER A 38 -0.27 6.00 -17.15
N ASP A 39 0.31 6.66 -16.16
CA ASP A 39 1.56 7.40 -16.33
C ASP A 39 2.81 6.51 -16.27
N GLU A 40 2.65 5.22 -15.95
CA GLU A 40 3.69 4.19 -16.10
C GLU A 40 3.55 3.44 -17.44
N PRO A 41 4.66 3.03 -18.09
CA PRO A 41 4.64 2.38 -19.41
C PRO A 41 4.28 0.89 -19.36
N TYR A 42 3.97 0.36 -18.18
CA TYR A 42 3.72 -1.06 -17.94
C TYR A 42 2.22 -1.39 -18.03
N ASP A 43 1.90 -2.66 -18.33
CA ASP A 43 0.56 -3.20 -18.04
C ASP A 43 0.36 -3.31 -16.53
N PHE A 44 -0.72 -3.96 -16.12
CA PHE A 44 -1.00 -4.24 -14.72
C PHE A 44 0.08 -5.13 -14.07
N TYR A 45 0.70 -4.63 -12.99
CA TYR A 45 1.69 -5.38 -12.21
C TYR A 45 1.54 -5.19 -10.69
N GLU A 46 2.07 -6.16 -9.94
CA GLU A 46 2.05 -6.20 -8.48
C GLU A 46 3.18 -5.36 -7.90
N ARG A 47 2.83 -4.49 -6.93
CA ARG A 47 3.80 -3.66 -6.21
C ARG A 47 4.45 -4.30 -4.97
N PRO A 48 3.85 -5.28 -4.25
CA PRO A 48 4.50 -5.89 -3.09
C PRO A 48 5.90 -6.50 -3.34
N PRO A 49 6.22 -7.06 -4.52
CA PRO A 49 7.58 -7.56 -4.81
C PRO A 49 8.65 -6.47 -4.92
N LEU A 50 8.28 -5.19 -5.11
CA LEU A 50 9.21 -4.09 -5.39
C LEU A 50 10.23 -3.83 -4.27
N SER A 51 9.85 -4.05 -3.01
CA SER A 51 10.71 -3.91 -1.83
C SER A 51 11.43 -5.22 -1.44
N LYS A 52 11.15 -6.31 -2.17
CA LYS A 52 11.54 -7.69 -1.84
C LYS A 52 12.34 -8.31 -2.97
N ALA A 53 11.73 -9.22 -3.74
CA ALA A 53 12.38 -9.95 -4.82
C ALA A 53 13.02 -9.01 -5.86
N ALA A 54 12.37 -7.90 -6.21
CA ALA A 54 12.91 -6.94 -7.18
C ALA A 54 14.20 -6.24 -6.70
N LEU A 55 14.41 -6.13 -5.38
CA LEU A 55 15.66 -5.59 -4.83
C LEU A 55 16.74 -6.67 -4.69
N LEU A 56 16.37 -7.94 -4.56
CA LEU A 56 17.30 -9.03 -4.24
C LEU A 56 17.80 -9.77 -5.48
N ASP A 57 16.93 -10.03 -6.45
CA ASP A 57 17.19 -10.82 -7.65
C ASP A 57 17.40 -9.89 -8.87
N ASP A 58 18.54 -10.03 -9.55
CA ASP A 58 18.87 -9.24 -10.75
C ASP A 58 18.02 -9.62 -11.98
N LYS A 59 17.40 -10.79 -11.95
CA LYS A 59 16.59 -11.34 -13.04
C LYS A 59 15.11 -11.40 -12.69
N ALA A 60 14.70 -10.82 -11.56
CA ALA A 60 13.29 -10.75 -11.20
C ALA A 60 12.50 -10.12 -12.35
N PRO A 61 11.53 -10.85 -12.95
CA PRO A 61 10.67 -10.25 -13.95
C PRO A 61 9.71 -9.26 -13.28
N LEU A 62 9.18 -8.33 -14.07
CA LEU A 62 8.01 -7.55 -13.66
C LEU A 62 6.89 -8.52 -13.28
N SER A 63 6.40 -8.41 -12.05
CA SER A 63 5.33 -9.27 -11.53
C SER A 63 3.98 -8.85 -12.12
N ARG A 64 3.69 -9.26 -13.35
CA ARG A 64 2.45 -8.92 -14.05
C ARG A 64 1.25 -9.56 -13.36
N LEU A 65 0.14 -8.83 -13.24
CA LEU A 65 -1.12 -9.36 -12.67
C LEU A 65 -1.69 -10.49 -13.53
N PHE A 66 -1.55 -10.35 -14.84
CA PHE A 66 -2.15 -11.25 -15.83
C PHE A 66 -1.13 -11.62 -16.91
N SER A 67 -1.37 -12.74 -17.58
CA SER A 67 -0.58 -13.13 -18.76
C SER A 67 -0.81 -12.16 -19.92
N ALA A 68 0.10 -12.14 -20.91
CA ALA A 68 -0.03 -11.30 -22.09
C ALA A 68 -1.30 -11.62 -22.89
N GLU A 69 -1.65 -12.90 -22.97
CA GLU A 69 -2.87 -13.39 -23.63
C GLU A 69 -4.12 -12.89 -22.91
N THR A 70 -4.10 -12.90 -21.57
CA THR A 70 -5.21 -12.38 -20.76
C THR A 70 -5.37 -10.88 -20.99
N VAL A 71 -4.27 -10.11 -20.98
CA VAL A 71 -4.31 -8.66 -21.23
C VAL A 71 -4.82 -8.36 -22.64
N ALA A 72 -4.38 -9.09 -23.66
CA ALA A 72 -4.85 -8.92 -25.03
C ALA A 72 -6.36 -9.19 -25.15
N ALA A 73 -6.86 -10.25 -24.47
CA ALA A 73 -8.27 -10.60 -24.44
C ALA A 73 -9.16 -9.58 -23.70
N LEU A 74 -8.57 -8.63 -22.95
CA LEU A 74 -9.33 -7.53 -22.35
C LEU A 74 -9.72 -6.45 -23.37
N GLU A 75 -9.13 -6.43 -24.56
CA GLU A 75 -9.43 -5.44 -25.61
C GLU A 75 -9.49 -4.01 -25.06
N ILE A 76 -8.37 -3.60 -24.42
CA ILE A 76 -8.22 -2.30 -23.77
C ILE A 76 -7.62 -1.29 -24.74
N ASP A 77 -8.23 -0.09 -24.80
CA ASP A 77 -7.62 1.09 -25.38
C ASP A 77 -6.63 1.70 -24.37
N TRP A 78 -5.33 1.49 -24.64
CA TRP A 78 -4.25 1.90 -23.74
C TRP A 78 -3.80 3.34 -24.01
N TYR A 79 -3.84 4.16 -22.95
CA TYR A 79 -3.28 5.51 -22.91
C TYR A 79 -2.14 5.55 -21.89
N ARG A 80 -0.99 4.99 -22.29
CA ARG A 80 0.23 4.95 -21.48
C ARG A 80 1.49 5.20 -22.32
N PRO A 81 2.57 5.78 -21.78
CA PRO A 81 2.69 6.39 -20.44
C PRO A 81 2.13 7.83 -20.46
N LEU A 82 0.83 7.99 -20.26
CA LEU A 82 0.13 9.27 -20.32
C LEU A 82 -0.53 9.55 -18.99
N ARG A 83 -0.39 10.78 -18.52
CA ARG A 83 -1.00 11.22 -17.28
C ARG A 83 -2.38 11.80 -17.58
N ALA A 84 -3.36 11.39 -16.78
CA ALA A 84 -4.60 12.15 -16.66
C ALA A 84 -4.36 13.39 -15.80
N GLU A 85 -4.70 14.57 -16.31
CA GLU A 85 -4.39 15.84 -15.67
C GLU A 85 -5.61 16.51 -15.05
N ARG A 86 -6.78 16.36 -15.67
CA ARG A 86 -8.01 17.04 -15.26
C ARG A 86 -9.25 16.24 -15.64
N VAL A 87 -10.23 16.23 -14.75
CA VAL A 87 -11.59 15.77 -15.03
C VAL A 87 -12.52 16.98 -15.10
N ASP A 88 -13.34 17.05 -16.14
CA ASP A 88 -14.55 17.89 -16.17
C ASP A 88 -15.75 16.97 -15.97
N ALA A 89 -16.32 16.98 -14.76
CA ALA A 89 -17.41 16.08 -14.40
C ALA A 89 -18.71 16.43 -15.13
N ALA A 90 -18.95 17.72 -15.43
CA ALA A 90 -20.16 18.18 -16.10
C ALA A 90 -20.15 17.81 -17.59
N ALA A 91 -18.99 17.92 -18.23
CA ALA A 91 -18.81 17.49 -19.62
C ALA A 91 -18.49 15.99 -19.76
N GLN A 92 -18.28 15.28 -18.64
CA GLN A 92 -17.78 13.90 -18.59
C GLN A 92 -16.53 13.68 -19.46
N THR A 93 -15.56 14.59 -19.34
CA THR A 93 -14.29 14.49 -20.07
C THR A 93 -13.07 14.38 -19.16
N LEU A 94 -12.05 13.68 -19.66
CA LEU A 94 -10.74 13.50 -19.06
C LEU A 94 -9.67 14.07 -19.97
N GLN A 95 -8.89 15.03 -19.47
CA GLN A 95 -7.76 15.61 -20.19
C GLN A 95 -6.49 14.79 -19.91
N LEU A 96 -5.77 14.45 -20.98
CA LEU A 96 -4.48 13.78 -20.94
C LEU A 96 -3.31 14.76 -21.12
N SER A 97 -2.12 14.36 -20.66
CA SER A 97 -0.89 15.16 -20.71
C SER A 97 -0.36 15.47 -22.11
N ASP A 98 -0.86 14.79 -23.14
CA ASP A 98 -0.56 15.10 -24.55
C ASP A 98 -1.60 16.04 -25.18
N GLY A 99 -2.54 16.56 -24.39
CA GLY A 99 -3.60 17.46 -24.81
C GLY A 99 -4.84 16.78 -25.38
N ARG A 100 -4.85 15.44 -25.55
CA ARG A 100 -6.08 14.72 -25.93
C ARG A 100 -7.13 14.79 -24.82
N GLN A 101 -8.39 14.70 -25.21
CA GLN A 101 -9.53 14.60 -24.31
C GLN A 101 -10.30 13.32 -24.59
N LEU A 102 -10.65 12.60 -23.53
CA LEU A 102 -11.48 11.40 -23.58
C LEU A 102 -12.86 11.73 -23.00
N HIS A 103 -13.93 11.45 -23.73
CA HIS A 103 -15.28 11.45 -23.19
C HIS A 103 -15.58 10.08 -22.58
N PHE A 104 -16.07 10.04 -21.34
CA PHE A 104 -16.34 8.79 -20.62
C PHE A 104 -17.83 8.65 -20.28
N ASP A 105 -18.35 7.43 -20.38
CA ASP A 105 -19.68 7.08 -19.88
C ASP A 105 -19.64 6.87 -18.36
N GLN A 106 -18.58 6.21 -17.89
CA GLN A 106 -18.23 6.11 -16.49
C GLN A 106 -16.71 6.22 -16.30
N LEU A 107 -16.29 6.74 -15.14
CA LEU A 107 -14.89 6.93 -14.79
C LEU A 107 -14.56 6.24 -13.47
N LEU A 108 -13.54 5.40 -13.45
CA LEU A 108 -12.97 4.83 -12.23
C LEU A 108 -11.62 5.51 -11.90
N LEU A 109 -11.57 6.19 -10.76
CA LEU A 109 -10.35 6.75 -10.19
C LEU A 109 -9.63 5.70 -9.33
N ALA A 110 -8.57 5.11 -9.87
CA ALA A 110 -7.70 4.12 -9.23
C ALA A 110 -6.24 4.64 -9.14
N THR A 111 -6.09 5.94 -8.88
CA THR A 111 -4.81 6.69 -9.00
C THR A 111 -3.80 6.42 -7.89
N GLY A 112 -4.22 5.72 -6.83
CA GLY A 112 -3.38 5.37 -5.69
C GLY A 112 -2.73 6.58 -5.01
N GLY A 113 -1.45 6.46 -4.67
CA GLY A 113 -0.66 7.55 -4.09
C GLY A 113 0.81 7.50 -4.53
N ARG A 114 1.53 8.57 -4.16
CA ARG A 114 2.97 8.77 -4.40
C ARG A 114 3.74 8.83 -3.07
N PRO A 115 5.04 8.48 -3.03
CA PRO A 115 5.85 8.62 -1.82
C PRO A 115 5.84 10.06 -1.30
N ARG A 116 5.73 10.21 0.02
CA ARG A 116 5.88 11.50 0.69
C ARG A 116 7.37 11.76 0.97
N LEU A 117 7.80 12.99 0.77
CA LEU A 117 9.11 13.48 1.20
C LEU A 117 8.97 14.36 2.45
N PRO A 118 10.01 14.43 3.33
CA PRO A 118 10.01 15.37 4.45
C PRO A 118 9.89 16.82 3.99
N ASP A 119 10.62 17.14 2.92
CA ASP A 119 10.62 18.43 2.22
C ASP A 119 10.86 18.19 0.73
N VAL A 120 10.38 19.09 -0.14
CA VAL A 120 10.52 18.96 -1.60
C VAL A 120 11.97 18.98 -2.05
N SER A 121 12.85 19.73 -1.36
CA SER A 121 14.28 19.82 -1.68
C SER A 121 15.03 18.48 -1.57
N TRP A 122 14.47 17.51 -0.84
CA TRP A 122 15.04 16.17 -0.79
C TRP A 122 14.98 15.46 -2.14
N ALA A 123 14.03 15.82 -3.00
CA ALA A 123 13.94 15.27 -4.35
C ALA A 123 15.11 15.69 -5.25
N ASP A 124 15.75 16.82 -4.94
CA ASP A 124 16.87 17.36 -5.70
C ASP A 124 18.22 16.72 -5.32
N CYS A 125 18.25 15.93 -4.23
CA CYS A 125 19.44 15.24 -3.76
C CYS A 125 19.63 13.90 -4.51
N PRO A 126 20.73 13.73 -5.27
CA PRO A 126 20.94 12.52 -6.09
C PRO A 126 21.01 11.20 -5.30
N GLN A 127 21.41 11.28 -4.03
CA GLN A 127 21.51 10.15 -3.11
C GLN A 127 20.16 9.80 -2.46
N VAL A 128 19.12 10.61 -2.63
CA VAL A 128 17.80 10.34 -2.06
C VAL A 128 16.95 9.60 -3.08
N MET A 129 16.41 8.46 -2.66
CA MET A 129 15.47 7.66 -3.43
C MET A 129 14.19 7.40 -2.65
N THR A 130 13.13 7.11 -3.38
CA THR A 130 11.87 6.58 -2.85
C THR A 130 11.54 5.27 -3.58
N LEU A 131 10.54 4.54 -3.11
CA LEU A 131 10.11 3.29 -3.73
C LEU A 131 8.59 3.25 -3.91
N ARG A 132 8.11 3.29 -5.15
CA ARG A 132 6.69 3.07 -5.48
C ARG A 132 6.46 2.35 -6.80
N SER A 133 7.28 2.64 -7.80
CA SER A 133 7.19 2.09 -9.15
C SER A 133 8.24 1.00 -9.42
N TRP A 134 8.06 0.26 -10.51
CA TRP A 134 9.07 -0.65 -11.02
C TRP A 134 10.41 0.06 -11.30
N ASP A 135 10.34 1.25 -11.90
CA ASP A 135 11.53 2.05 -12.22
C ASP A 135 12.25 2.52 -10.94
N ASP A 136 11.51 2.83 -9.87
CA ASP A 136 12.12 3.09 -8.57
C ASP A 136 12.85 1.86 -8.03
N ALA A 137 12.23 0.68 -8.11
CA ALA A 137 12.84 -0.56 -7.62
C ALA A 137 14.13 -0.89 -8.38
N ALA A 138 14.12 -0.75 -9.70
CA ALA A 138 15.29 -0.96 -10.54
C ALA A 138 16.42 0.02 -10.19
N ARG A 139 16.11 1.31 -10.03
CA ARG A 139 17.09 2.34 -9.62
C ARG A 139 17.62 2.09 -8.21
N LEU A 140 16.73 1.79 -7.27
CA LEU A 140 17.09 1.51 -5.87
C LEU A 140 18.00 0.29 -5.78
N ARG A 141 17.71 -0.79 -6.51
CA ARG A 141 18.61 -1.95 -6.56
C ARG A 141 20.02 -1.58 -7.03
N GLN A 142 20.14 -0.80 -8.11
CA GLN A 142 21.44 -0.35 -8.60
C GLN A 142 22.17 0.54 -7.59
N GLY A 143 21.43 1.40 -6.88
CA GLY A 143 21.97 2.18 -5.76
C GLY A 143 22.52 1.29 -4.65
N LEU A 144 21.69 0.35 -4.16
CA LEU A 144 22.06 -0.57 -3.08
C LEU A 144 23.31 -1.42 -3.40
N LEU A 145 23.46 -1.89 -4.64
CA LEU A 145 24.64 -2.66 -5.07
C LEU A 145 25.95 -1.86 -5.06
N ARG A 146 25.87 -0.52 -5.05
CA ARG A 146 27.02 0.39 -5.04
C ARG A 146 27.25 1.04 -3.67
N SER A 147 26.29 0.92 -2.76
CA SER A 147 26.34 1.50 -1.43
C SER A 147 26.95 0.55 -0.40
N ARG A 148 27.74 1.10 0.51
CA ARG A 148 28.18 0.44 1.74
C ARG A 148 27.26 0.80 2.90
N ARG A 149 26.79 2.05 2.97
CA ARG A 149 25.98 2.59 4.06
C ARG A 149 24.69 3.22 3.52
N LEU A 150 23.56 2.72 4.00
CA LEU A 150 22.21 3.17 3.67
C LEU A 150 21.55 3.80 4.90
N ALA A 151 21.04 5.02 4.72
CA ALA A 151 20.05 5.59 5.64
C ALA A 151 18.64 5.32 5.13
N ILE A 152 17.75 4.92 6.04
CA ILE A 152 16.31 4.82 5.77
C ILE A 152 15.60 5.82 6.66
N VAL A 153 14.85 6.74 6.07
CA VAL A 153 14.04 7.73 6.78
C VAL A 153 12.60 7.24 6.80
N GLY A 154 12.14 6.77 7.97
CA GLY A 154 10.84 6.16 8.19
C GLY A 154 10.92 4.67 8.54
N GLY A 155 10.56 4.33 9.78
CA GLY A 155 10.43 2.97 10.34
C GLY A 155 9.03 2.36 10.16
N GLY A 156 8.41 2.63 9.01
CA GLY A 156 7.17 1.97 8.57
C GLY A 156 7.45 0.68 7.79
N TRP A 157 6.40 -0.04 7.39
CA TRP A 157 6.49 -1.33 6.70
C TRP A 157 7.45 -1.33 5.51
N ILE A 158 7.29 -0.38 4.58
CA ILE A 158 8.16 -0.29 3.39
C ILE A 158 9.61 -0.01 3.77
N GLY A 159 9.86 0.91 4.71
CA GLY A 159 11.21 1.20 5.19
C GLY A 159 11.88 -0.03 5.80
N LEU A 160 11.14 -0.80 6.61
CA LEU A 160 11.64 -2.03 7.22
C LEU A 160 11.83 -3.16 6.19
N GLU A 161 10.98 -3.29 5.18
CA GLU A 161 11.21 -4.25 4.09
C GLU A 161 12.48 -3.93 3.29
N ILE A 162 12.70 -2.64 2.97
CA ILE A 162 13.91 -2.19 2.29
C ILE A 162 15.14 -2.42 3.18
N ALA A 163 15.04 -2.16 4.50
CA ALA A 163 16.11 -2.47 5.45
C ALA A 163 16.49 -3.96 5.40
N ALA A 164 15.48 -4.84 5.39
CA ALA A 164 15.71 -6.27 5.32
C ALA A 164 16.38 -6.70 4.00
N SER A 165 15.91 -6.17 2.87
CA SER A 165 16.51 -6.43 1.56
C SER A 165 17.94 -5.90 1.45
N ALA A 166 18.20 -4.68 1.93
CA ALA A 166 19.53 -4.08 1.92
C ALA A 166 20.53 -4.84 2.81
N ARG A 167 20.12 -5.30 3.99
CA ARG A 167 20.96 -6.15 4.84
C ARG A 167 21.33 -7.47 4.18
N ARG A 168 20.39 -8.11 3.45
CA ARG A 168 20.67 -9.33 2.66
C ARG A 168 21.68 -9.09 1.52
N LEU A 169 21.74 -7.88 0.99
CA LEU A 169 22.75 -7.47 0.01
C LEU A 169 24.09 -7.08 0.65
N GLY A 170 24.22 -7.14 1.98
CA GLY A 170 25.45 -6.82 2.71
C GLY A 170 25.65 -5.32 3.00
N VAL A 171 24.64 -4.48 2.77
CA VAL A 171 24.70 -3.03 3.04
C VAL A 171 24.56 -2.78 4.55
N GLU A 172 25.34 -1.87 5.12
CA GLU A 172 25.13 -1.35 6.47
C GLU A 172 23.91 -0.44 6.50
N VAL A 173 22.95 -0.69 7.39
CA VAL A 173 21.67 0.02 7.39
C VAL A 173 21.46 0.73 8.72
N THR A 174 21.14 2.02 8.63
CA THR A 174 20.61 2.83 9.73
C THR A 174 19.21 3.32 9.40
N VAL A 175 18.25 3.06 10.28
CA VAL A 175 16.86 3.53 10.15
C VAL A 175 16.63 4.66 11.14
N PHE A 176 16.08 5.77 10.65
CA PHE A 176 15.66 6.92 11.43
C PHE A 176 14.12 6.99 11.42
N GLU A 177 13.50 6.71 12.57
CA GLU A 177 12.07 6.83 12.79
C GLU A 177 11.79 8.08 13.63
N ARG A 178 10.94 8.95 13.10
CA ARG A 178 10.54 10.19 13.77
C ARG A 178 9.79 9.91 15.07
N GLN A 179 8.96 8.86 15.09
CA GLN A 179 8.12 8.47 16.22
C GLN A 179 8.90 7.63 17.26
N PRO A 180 8.36 7.49 18.50
CA PRO A 180 9.00 6.69 19.54
C PRO A 180 9.10 5.19 19.24
N ALA A 181 8.29 4.67 18.31
CA ALA A 181 8.31 3.26 17.94
C ALA A 181 7.97 3.02 16.45
N LEU A 182 8.38 1.86 15.95
CA LEU A 182 8.16 1.42 14.58
C LEU A 182 6.68 1.15 14.29
N CYS A 183 6.22 1.45 13.08
CA CYS A 183 4.90 1.09 12.57
C CYS A 183 3.69 1.48 13.45
N MET A 184 3.81 2.48 14.33
CA MET A 184 2.76 2.86 15.32
C MET A 184 1.39 3.21 14.71
N ARG A 185 1.34 3.58 13.43
CA ARG A 185 0.07 3.84 12.72
C ARG A 185 -0.76 2.57 12.50
N SER A 186 -0.13 1.40 12.52
CA SER A 186 -0.79 0.14 12.17
C SER A 186 -0.87 -0.85 13.33
N VAL A 187 0.05 -0.77 14.31
CA VAL A 187 0.20 -1.80 15.33
C VAL A 187 0.56 -1.20 16.70
N GLY A 188 0.27 -1.95 17.76
CA GLY A 188 0.60 -1.58 19.14
C GLY A 188 2.05 -1.87 19.55
N ALA A 189 2.43 -1.34 20.72
CA ALA A 189 3.82 -1.33 21.20
C ALA A 189 4.53 -2.70 21.22
N ALA A 190 3.85 -3.79 21.60
CA ALA A 190 4.48 -5.10 21.66
C ALA A 190 4.87 -5.64 20.27
N VAL A 191 4.11 -5.29 19.23
CA VAL A 191 4.44 -5.63 17.83
C VAL A 191 5.61 -4.76 17.37
N SER A 192 5.59 -3.46 17.66
CA SER A 192 6.70 -2.55 17.35
C SER A 192 8.00 -3.00 17.99
N GLN A 193 7.96 -3.50 19.24
CA GLN A 193 9.12 -4.04 19.93
C GLN A 193 9.64 -5.34 19.28
N ALA A 194 8.75 -6.21 18.80
CA ALA A 194 9.14 -7.41 18.08
C ALA A 194 9.80 -7.08 16.73
N LEU A 195 9.28 -6.08 16.00
CA LEU A 195 9.90 -5.56 14.78
C LEU A 195 11.29 -4.96 15.07
N LEU A 196 11.42 -4.17 16.13
CA LEU A 196 12.70 -3.58 16.54
C LEU A 196 13.73 -4.67 16.83
N ALA A 197 13.37 -5.66 17.65
CA ALA A 197 14.25 -6.78 17.97
C ALA A 197 14.65 -7.58 16.73
N LEU A 198 13.70 -7.87 15.82
CA LEU A 198 13.97 -8.57 14.55
C LEU A 198 15.04 -7.85 13.72
N HIS A 199 14.93 -6.53 13.57
CA HIS A 199 15.87 -5.74 12.78
C HIS A 199 17.24 -5.57 13.46
N GLN A 200 17.25 -5.36 14.78
CA GLN A 200 18.51 -5.28 15.55
C GLN A 200 19.31 -6.59 15.48
N GLN A 201 18.63 -7.74 15.55
CA GLN A 201 19.26 -9.06 15.40
C GLN A 201 19.93 -9.24 14.04
N GLN A 202 19.46 -8.52 13.01
CA GLN A 202 20.01 -8.54 11.66
C GLN A 202 21.09 -7.46 11.44
N GLY A 203 21.47 -6.74 12.52
CA GLY A 203 22.52 -5.73 12.51
C GLY A 203 22.07 -4.36 11.98
N VAL A 204 20.77 -4.06 11.98
CA VAL A 204 20.27 -2.72 11.65
C VAL A 204 20.41 -1.79 12.85
N THR A 205 20.98 -0.61 12.65
CA THR A 205 20.98 0.46 13.65
C THR A 205 19.64 1.19 13.57
N LEU A 206 18.89 1.25 14.67
CA LEU A 206 17.59 1.92 14.72
C LEU A 206 17.65 3.12 15.66
N HIS A 207 17.38 4.30 15.13
CA HIS A 207 17.12 5.51 15.90
C HIS A 207 15.62 5.80 15.85
N CYS A 208 14.92 5.59 16.96
CA CYS A 208 13.54 6.05 17.15
C CYS A 208 13.55 7.39 17.88
N ASP A 209 12.39 8.05 17.95
CA ASP A 209 12.21 9.36 18.60
C ASP A 209 13.11 10.45 18.01
N CYS A 210 13.39 10.36 16.70
CA CYS A 210 14.29 11.30 16.03
C CYS A 210 13.74 12.73 15.97
N GLY A 211 12.42 12.91 16.02
CA GLY A 211 11.79 14.19 15.73
C GLY A 211 12.09 14.63 14.29
N ASP A 212 12.64 15.84 14.13
CA ASP A 212 13.07 16.33 12.82
C ASP A 212 14.35 15.62 12.38
N ILE A 213 14.31 15.07 11.16
CA ILE A 213 15.44 14.41 10.50
C ILE A 213 15.93 15.34 9.39
N ARG A 214 17.21 15.67 9.41
CA ARG A 214 17.83 16.64 8.50
C ARG A 214 18.75 15.94 7.52
N LEU A 215 18.74 16.44 6.28
CA LEU A 215 19.62 16.04 5.20
C LEU A 215 20.53 17.20 4.83
N GLU A 216 21.82 16.94 4.77
CA GLU A 216 22.82 17.84 4.19
C GLU A 216 23.62 17.09 3.12
N THR A 217 23.84 17.72 1.97
CA THR A 217 24.73 17.15 0.95
C THR A 217 26.13 17.74 1.13
N ARG A 218 27.14 16.86 1.23
CA ARG A 218 28.55 17.28 1.32
C ARG A 218 29.36 16.51 0.28
N GLY A 219 29.66 17.17 -0.84
CA GLY A 219 30.24 16.49 -2.00
C GLY A 219 29.27 15.42 -2.53
N ASP A 220 29.74 14.17 -2.62
CA ASP A 220 28.94 13.04 -3.11
C ASP A 220 28.27 12.23 -1.98
N GLU A 221 28.33 12.69 -0.73
CA GLU A 221 27.70 12.01 0.41
C GLU A 221 26.44 12.75 0.89
N ALA A 222 25.44 11.97 1.30
CA ALA A 222 24.30 12.47 2.03
C ALA A 222 24.53 12.30 3.54
N TRP A 223 24.44 13.40 4.28
CA TRP A 223 24.60 13.42 5.73
C TRP A 223 23.24 13.52 6.40
N ILE A 224 22.92 12.52 7.23
CA ILE A 224 21.67 12.49 7.99
C ILE A 224 21.95 12.78 9.47
N ALA A 225 21.14 13.66 10.05
CA ALA A 225 21.19 14.01 11.47
C ALA A 225 19.77 14.05 12.07
N SER A 226 19.68 13.88 13.39
CA SER A 226 18.46 14.08 14.16
C SER A 226 18.78 14.58 15.57
N ALA A 227 17.77 14.82 16.40
CA ALA A 227 18.00 15.22 17.80
C ALA A 227 18.73 14.12 18.62
N VAL A 228 18.58 12.85 18.24
CA VAL A 228 19.11 11.68 18.97
C VAL A 228 20.33 11.05 18.29
N SER A 229 20.76 11.58 17.15
CA SER A 229 21.87 11.03 16.36
C SER A 229 22.59 12.17 15.64
N ALA A 230 23.89 12.31 15.93
CA ALA A 230 24.75 13.30 15.28
C ALA A 230 24.79 13.07 13.76
N ALA A 231 25.24 14.08 13.01
CA ALA A 231 25.34 13.96 11.54
C ALA A 231 26.32 12.84 11.15
N GLN A 232 25.88 11.94 10.28
CA GLN A 232 26.67 10.83 9.76
C GLN A 232 26.49 10.68 8.24
N PRO A 233 27.54 10.31 7.50
CA PRO A 233 27.48 10.17 6.05
C PRO A 233 26.85 8.84 5.63
N PHE A 234 26.16 8.85 4.50
CA PHE A 234 25.57 7.70 3.84
C PHE A 234 25.76 7.83 2.32
N ASP A 235 25.95 6.68 1.66
CA ASP A 235 26.08 6.61 0.21
C ASP A 235 24.70 6.75 -0.47
N LEU A 236 23.65 6.32 0.24
CA LEU A 236 22.28 6.31 -0.23
C LEU A 236 21.33 6.60 0.92
N VAL A 237 20.26 7.33 0.63
CA VAL A 237 19.14 7.62 1.53
C VAL A 237 17.86 7.13 0.87
N VAL A 238 17.07 6.34 1.59
CA VAL A 238 15.73 5.95 1.14
C VAL A 238 14.69 6.55 2.05
N VAL A 239 13.73 7.26 1.47
CA VAL A 239 12.61 7.85 2.20
C VAL A 239 11.38 6.96 2.10
N GLY A 240 10.88 6.54 3.26
CA GLY A 240 9.75 5.62 3.44
C GLY A 240 8.74 6.11 4.49
N ILE A 241 8.43 7.41 4.51
CA ILE A 241 7.58 8.03 5.55
C ILE A 241 6.07 7.93 5.28
N GLY A 242 5.67 7.15 4.28
CA GLY A 242 4.29 6.96 3.83
C GLY A 242 4.02 7.63 2.49
N VAL A 243 2.75 7.70 2.11
CA VAL A 243 2.32 8.22 0.82
C VAL A 243 1.45 9.47 0.96
N GLU A 244 1.40 10.23 -0.13
CA GLU A 244 0.40 11.25 -0.42
C GLU A 244 -0.55 10.69 -1.48
N LEU A 245 -1.86 10.76 -1.25
CA LEU A 245 -2.84 10.23 -2.20
C LEU A 245 -2.99 11.15 -3.42
N ASN A 246 -3.19 10.55 -4.59
CA ASN A 246 -3.29 11.28 -5.85
C ASN A 246 -4.72 11.81 -6.08
N LEU A 247 -5.05 12.90 -5.38
CA LEU A 247 -6.41 13.48 -5.34
C LEU A 247 -6.69 14.58 -6.38
N ALA A 248 -5.70 14.96 -7.19
CA ALA A 248 -5.83 16.10 -8.13
C ALA A 248 -7.05 15.97 -9.07
N LEU A 249 -7.31 14.76 -9.60
CA LEU A 249 -8.47 14.51 -10.46
C LEU A 249 -9.79 14.67 -9.72
N ALA A 250 -9.87 14.15 -8.50
CA ALA A 250 -11.06 14.26 -7.66
C ALA A 250 -11.35 15.72 -7.29
N HIS A 251 -10.31 16.52 -6.99
CA HIS A 251 -10.43 17.96 -6.80
C HIS A 251 -10.97 18.64 -8.05
N SER A 252 -10.42 18.35 -9.23
CA SER A 252 -10.87 18.97 -10.48
C SER A 252 -12.30 18.59 -10.87
N ALA A 253 -12.73 17.37 -10.52
CA ALA A 253 -14.09 16.88 -10.70
C ALA A 253 -15.10 17.42 -9.68
N GLY A 254 -14.64 18.13 -8.63
CA GLY A 254 -15.51 18.60 -7.55
C GLY A 254 -16.08 17.48 -6.67
N LEU A 255 -15.36 16.35 -6.54
CA LEU A 255 -15.81 15.23 -5.72
C LEU A 255 -15.71 15.55 -4.22
N GLN A 256 -16.57 14.91 -3.42
CA GLN A 256 -16.46 14.96 -1.98
C GLN A 256 -15.19 14.25 -1.50
N LEU A 257 -14.39 14.96 -0.71
CA LEU A 257 -13.17 14.45 -0.08
C LEU A 257 -13.29 14.60 1.43
N ASP A 258 -12.80 13.62 2.17
CA ASP A 258 -12.72 13.64 3.64
C ASP A 258 -11.51 12.83 4.12
N GLY A 259 -10.91 13.24 5.24
CA GLY A 259 -9.79 12.54 5.85
C GLY A 259 -8.58 12.32 4.92
N GLY A 260 -8.45 13.14 3.88
CA GLY A 260 -7.41 13.00 2.86
C GLY A 260 -7.63 11.90 1.83
N GLY A 261 -8.87 11.49 1.56
CA GLY A 261 -9.24 10.52 0.51
C GLY A 261 -10.55 10.85 -0.20
N ILE A 262 -10.85 10.12 -1.29
CA ILE A 262 -12.11 10.24 -2.02
C ILE A 262 -13.21 9.51 -1.25
N VAL A 263 -14.30 10.21 -0.90
CA VAL A 263 -15.43 9.59 -0.21
C VAL A 263 -16.18 8.70 -1.21
N VAL A 264 -16.37 7.44 -0.82
CA VAL A 264 -17.16 6.46 -1.56
C VAL A 264 -18.13 5.72 -0.67
N ASP A 265 -19.20 5.19 -1.25
CA ASP A 265 -20.08 4.21 -0.59
C ASP A 265 -19.48 2.79 -0.61
N GLY A 266 -20.25 1.80 -0.13
CA GLY A 266 -19.87 0.39 -0.15
C GLY A 266 -19.61 -0.21 -1.54
N GLN A 267 -20.06 0.46 -2.59
CA GLN A 267 -19.96 0.04 -3.99
C GLN A 267 -18.92 0.87 -4.77
N GLY A 268 -18.18 1.75 -4.08
CA GLY A 268 -17.17 2.61 -4.71
C GLY A 268 -17.73 3.83 -5.44
N ARG A 269 -19.03 4.14 -5.30
CA ARG A 269 -19.64 5.32 -5.92
C ARG A 269 -19.21 6.58 -5.19
N THR A 270 -18.86 7.62 -5.95
CA THR A 270 -18.49 8.92 -5.39
C THR A 270 -19.71 9.84 -5.26
N SER A 271 -19.50 11.12 -4.93
CA SER A 271 -20.56 12.14 -4.98
C SER A 271 -21.06 12.47 -6.39
N HIS A 272 -20.42 11.95 -7.44
CA HIS A 272 -20.86 12.08 -8.83
C HIS A 272 -21.32 10.73 -9.40
N PRO A 273 -22.51 10.63 -10.01
CA PRO A 273 -23.11 9.35 -10.40
C PRO A 273 -22.32 8.56 -11.45
N ALA A 274 -21.55 9.24 -12.31
CA ALA A 274 -20.71 8.60 -13.33
C ALA A 274 -19.26 8.37 -12.88
N ILE A 275 -18.88 8.74 -11.65
CA ILE A 275 -17.49 8.64 -11.19
C ILE A 275 -17.41 7.72 -9.95
N PHE A 276 -16.51 6.76 -10.03
CA PHE A 276 -16.22 5.78 -9.00
C PHE A 276 -14.77 5.94 -8.54
N ALA A 277 -14.42 5.40 -7.37
CA ALA A 277 -13.04 5.32 -6.91
C ALA A 277 -12.76 3.97 -6.23
N ALA A 278 -11.52 3.48 -6.36
CA ALA A 278 -11.08 2.23 -5.73
C ALA A 278 -9.57 2.25 -5.41
N GLY A 279 -9.17 1.40 -4.46
CA GLY A 279 -7.78 1.26 -4.01
C GLY A 279 -7.34 2.35 -3.05
N ASP A 280 -6.02 2.60 -2.98
CA ASP A 280 -5.44 3.47 -1.95
C ASP A 280 -6.08 4.87 -1.89
N VAL A 281 -6.61 5.39 -3.00
CA VAL A 281 -7.19 6.74 -3.08
C VAL A 281 -8.61 6.84 -2.49
N ALA A 282 -9.30 5.70 -2.39
CA ALA A 282 -10.68 5.61 -1.93
C ALA A 282 -10.73 5.43 -0.41
N ARG A 283 -11.48 6.30 0.26
CA ARG A 283 -11.72 6.23 1.70
C ARG A 283 -12.67 5.08 1.99
N HIS A 284 -12.21 4.13 2.80
CA HIS A 284 -12.98 2.97 3.20
C HIS A 284 -14.30 3.40 3.88
N PRO A 285 -15.47 2.93 3.43
CA PRO A 285 -16.76 3.47 3.85
C PRO A 285 -17.04 3.29 5.34
N THR A 286 -16.70 2.14 5.91
CA THR A 286 -16.92 1.84 7.34
C THR A 286 -15.76 2.24 8.25
N LEU A 287 -14.51 1.99 7.84
CA LEU A 287 -13.32 2.30 8.66
C LEU A 287 -12.93 3.78 8.63
N GLY A 288 -13.42 4.55 7.65
CA GLY A 288 -13.15 5.97 7.52
C GLY A 288 -11.69 6.33 7.24
N LEU A 289 -10.92 5.41 6.68
CA LEU A 289 -9.50 5.57 6.36
C LEU A 289 -9.20 5.10 4.94
N CYS A 290 -8.11 5.58 4.37
CA CYS A 290 -7.62 5.07 3.08
C CYS A 290 -6.70 3.87 3.33
N LEU A 291 -7.21 2.67 3.05
CA LEU A 291 -6.49 1.43 3.35
C LEU A 291 -5.47 1.13 2.24
N GLN A 292 -4.19 1.17 2.58
CA GLN A 292 -3.07 0.98 1.64
C GLN A 292 -2.62 -0.48 1.63
N SER A 293 -3.53 -1.37 1.21
CA SER A 293 -3.30 -2.82 1.16
C SER A 293 -3.57 -3.36 -0.23
N TRP A 294 -2.73 -4.30 -0.65
CA TRP A 294 -2.90 -5.06 -1.90
C TRP A 294 -4.27 -5.73 -1.99
N ALA A 295 -4.71 -6.40 -0.91
CA ALA A 295 -5.98 -7.15 -0.91
C ALA A 295 -7.19 -6.22 -0.97
N TYR A 296 -7.12 -5.09 -0.24
CA TYR A 296 -8.16 -4.07 -0.30
C TYR A 296 -8.28 -3.49 -1.70
N ALA A 297 -7.17 -3.07 -2.30
CA ALA A 297 -7.17 -2.49 -3.64
C ALA A 297 -7.75 -3.44 -4.70
N GLN A 298 -7.43 -4.73 -4.61
CA GLN A 298 -7.99 -5.75 -5.47
C GLN A 298 -9.49 -5.97 -5.22
N ASN A 299 -9.85 -6.39 -4.01
CA ASN A 299 -11.21 -6.86 -3.72
C ASN A 299 -12.23 -5.72 -3.78
N GLN A 300 -11.85 -4.51 -3.34
CA GLN A 300 -12.69 -3.33 -3.52
C GLN A 300 -12.90 -3.03 -5.00
N ALA A 301 -11.85 -3.05 -5.83
CA ALA A 301 -12.00 -2.77 -7.26
C ALA A 301 -12.86 -3.80 -7.98
N ILE A 302 -12.81 -5.08 -7.60
CA ILE A 302 -13.71 -6.12 -8.10
C ILE A 302 -15.17 -5.77 -7.75
N SER A 303 -15.43 -5.38 -6.49
CA SER A 303 -16.76 -4.98 -6.04
C SER A 303 -17.27 -3.74 -6.80
N THR A 304 -16.42 -2.71 -6.90
CA THR A 304 -16.73 -1.45 -7.60
C THR A 304 -17.02 -1.69 -9.08
N ALA A 305 -16.19 -2.47 -9.78
CA ALA A 305 -16.42 -2.80 -11.18
C ALA A 305 -17.71 -3.60 -11.40
N GLY A 306 -18.10 -4.45 -10.44
CA GLY A 306 -19.42 -5.06 -10.43
C GLY A 306 -20.55 -4.03 -10.36
N ALA A 307 -20.41 -3.05 -9.47
CA ALA A 307 -21.39 -1.99 -9.25
C ALA A 307 -21.48 -0.95 -10.38
N MET A 308 -20.43 -0.84 -11.20
CA MET A 308 -20.43 -0.03 -12.43
C MET A 308 -21.37 -0.61 -13.49
N LEU A 309 -21.59 -1.93 -13.48
CA LEU A 309 -22.46 -2.63 -14.43
C LEU A 309 -23.85 -2.95 -13.87
N ASP A 310 -23.95 -3.10 -12.55
CA ASP A 310 -25.19 -3.47 -11.86
C ASP A 310 -25.39 -2.59 -10.63
N ALA A 311 -26.45 -1.79 -10.62
CA ALA A 311 -26.72 -0.87 -9.52
C ALA A 311 -27.05 -1.56 -8.19
N ASP A 312 -27.42 -2.84 -8.24
CA ASP A 312 -27.81 -3.67 -7.10
C ASP A 312 -26.69 -4.63 -6.65
N ALA A 313 -25.47 -4.46 -7.18
CA ALA A 313 -24.32 -5.26 -6.78
C ALA A 313 -24.03 -5.15 -5.26
N PRO A 314 -23.58 -6.24 -4.61
CA PRO A 314 -23.28 -6.22 -3.18
C PRO A 314 -22.16 -5.22 -2.87
N ALA A 315 -22.24 -4.61 -1.69
CA ALA A 315 -21.20 -3.76 -1.15
C ALA A 315 -19.97 -4.57 -0.71
N TYR A 316 -18.80 -3.94 -0.77
CA TYR A 316 -17.56 -4.44 -0.19
C TYR A 316 -17.64 -4.48 1.34
N ASP A 317 -17.37 -5.65 1.93
CA ASP A 317 -17.45 -5.91 3.37
C ASP A 317 -16.26 -6.72 3.94
N ASP A 318 -15.20 -6.92 3.16
CA ASP A 318 -14.03 -7.68 3.60
C ASP A 318 -13.33 -7.03 4.81
N VAL A 319 -12.81 -7.87 5.68
CA VAL A 319 -11.98 -7.45 6.81
C VAL A 319 -10.62 -6.95 6.31
N ALA A 320 -10.20 -5.78 6.81
CA ALA A 320 -8.88 -5.21 6.54
C ALA A 320 -7.77 -6.24 6.83
N TRP A 321 -6.94 -6.49 5.83
CA TRP A 321 -5.82 -7.42 5.94
C TRP A 321 -4.63 -6.93 5.11
N LEU A 322 -3.42 -7.09 5.65
CA LEU A 322 -2.18 -6.89 4.92
C LEU A 322 -1.10 -7.85 5.42
N TRP A 323 0.00 -7.95 4.68
CA TRP A 323 1.17 -8.69 5.09
C TRP A 323 2.46 -7.93 4.76
N SER A 324 3.54 -8.34 5.40
CA SER A 324 4.90 -7.89 5.15
C SER A 324 5.84 -9.09 5.28
N ASP A 325 6.82 -9.18 4.38
CA ASP A 325 7.88 -10.18 4.48
C ASP A 325 9.19 -9.45 4.77
N GLN A 326 9.81 -9.77 5.91
CA GLN A 326 11.04 -9.16 6.38
C GLN A 326 11.95 -10.27 6.87
N TYR A 327 13.09 -10.44 6.19
CA TYR A 327 13.95 -11.61 6.41
C TYR A 327 13.14 -12.89 6.19
N ASP A 328 13.19 -13.82 7.15
CA ASP A 328 12.46 -15.09 7.10
C ASP A 328 11.10 -14.99 7.84
N ALA A 329 10.71 -13.79 8.28
CA ALA A 329 9.43 -13.54 8.93
C ALA A 329 8.36 -13.10 7.92
N ASN A 330 7.27 -13.87 7.86
CA ASN A 330 6.00 -13.44 7.27
C ASN A 330 5.12 -12.87 8.37
N ILE A 331 4.80 -11.57 8.27
CA ILE A 331 4.07 -10.81 9.26
C ILE A 331 2.72 -10.44 8.66
N GLN A 332 1.63 -10.94 9.24
CA GLN A 332 0.29 -10.67 8.76
C GLN A 332 -0.50 -9.86 9.78
N ILE A 333 -1.26 -8.88 9.30
CA ILE A 333 -2.08 -7.98 10.12
C ILE A 333 -3.51 -8.12 9.64
N LEU A 334 -4.40 -8.38 10.58
CA LEU A 334 -5.82 -8.52 10.36
C LEU A 334 -6.56 -7.54 11.28
N GLY A 335 -7.49 -6.78 10.73
CA GLY A 335 -8.17 -5.69 11.43
C GLY A 335 -7.32 -4.43 11.56
N VAL A 336 -7.85 -3.43 12.26
CA VAL A 336 -7.23 -2.11 12.44
C VAL A 336 -7.06 -1.80 13.93
N PRO A 337 -6.06 -1.01 14.32
CA PRO A 337 -5.88 -0.65 15.73
C PRO A 337 -7.04 0.24 16.19
N ILE A 338 -7.64 -0.09 17.33
CA ILE A 338 -8.64 0.75 18.02
C ILE A 338 -8.19 1.00 19.47
N GLY A 339 -8.64 2.11 20.07
CA GLY A 339 -8.33 2.45 21.46
C GLY A 339 -9.11 1.63 22.49
N GLY A 340 -8.67 1.64 23.76
CA GLY A 340 -9.40 1.00 24.87
C GLY A 340 -9.38 -0.53 24.85
N VAL A 341 -8.30 -1.13 24.37
CA VAL A 341 -8.17 -2.57 24.09
C VAL A 341 -7.25 -3.29 25.05
N HIS A 342 -7.46 -4.60 25.18
CA HIS A 342 -6.56 -5.52 25.88
C HIS A 342 -5.74 -6.34 24.88
N GLN A 343 -4.42 -6.34 25.03
CA GLN A 343 -3.52 -7.11 24.18
C GLN A 343 -3.07 -8.41 24.86
N VAL A 344 -3.23 -9.52 24.16
CA VAL A 344 -2.75 -10.85 24.56
C VAL A 344 -1.67 -11.28 23.59
N THR A 345 -0.56 -11.80 24.10
CA THR A 345 0.51 -12.33 23.26
C THR A 345 0.64 -13.83 23.48
N ARG A 346 0.71 -14.57 22.37
CA ARG A 346 1.05 -15.99 22.34
C ARG A 346 2.42 -16.15 21.68
N ARG A 347 3.31 -16.91 22.32
CA ARG A 347 4.64 -17.21 21.78
C ARG A 347 4.82 -18.72 21.72
N THR A 348 5.24 -19.20 20.56
CA THR A 348 5.75 -20.56 20.36
C THR A 348 7.21 -20.46 19.90
N PRO A 349 7.96 -21.56 19.82
CA PRO A 349 9.32 -21.49 19.27
C PRO A 349 9.38 -21.06 17.79
N GLN A 350 8.28 -21.19 17.04
CA GLN A 350 8.23 -20.88 15.60
C GLN A 350 7.40 -19.64 15.25
N SER A 351 6.56 -19.14 16.16
CA SER A 351 5.62 -18.05 15.87
C SER A 351 5.37 -17.13 17.07
N GLN A 352 4.96 -15.91 16.76
CA GLN A 352 4.47 -14.95 17.74
C GLN A 352 3.16 -14.35 17.23
N VAL A 353 2.09 -14.43 18.03
CA VAL A 353 0.78 -13.91 17.68
C VAL A 353 0.33 -12.92 18.75
N PHE A 354 -0.12 -11.74 18.30
CA PHE A 354 -0.64 -10.67 19.12
C PHE A 354 -2.12 -10.52 18.83
N PHE A 355 -2.95 -10.76 19.84
CA PHE A 355 -4.39 -10.58 19.78
C PHE A 355 -4.74 -9.26 20.48
N THR A 356 -5.50 -8.42 19.80
CA THR A 356 -6.07 -7.20 20.38
C THR A 356 -7.56 -7.44 20.53
N LEU A 357 -8.04 -7.37 21.77
CA LEU A 357 -9.44 -7.60 22.13
C LEU A 357 -10.10 -6.31 22.61
N ASN A 358 -11.38 -6.12 22.29
CA ASN A 358 -12.21 -5.08 22.88
C ASN A 358 -12.65 -5.45 24.32
N ALA A 359 -13.45 -4.57 24.96
CA ALA A 359 -13.96 -4.79 26.32
C ALA A 359 -14.83 -6.07 26.45
N ASP A 360 -15.53 -6.46 25.38
CA ASP A 360 -16.34 -7.68 25.32
C ASP A 360 -15.53 -8.94 25.01
N ARG A 361 -14.20 -8.82 24.98
CA ARG A 361 -13.23 -9.88 24.64
C ARG A 361 -13.39 -10.43 23.21
N GLN A 362 -13.87 -9.61 22.29
CA GLN A 362 -13.92 -9.93 20.87
C GLN A 362 -12.65 -9.44 20.18
N LEU A 363 -12.18 -10.21 19.20
CA LEU A 363 -11.02 -9.82 18.40
C LEU A 363 -11.34 -8.56 17.60
N VAL A 364 -10.43 -7.58 17.62
CA VAL A 364 -10.51 -6.36 16.78
C VAL A 364 -9.28 -6.17 15.90
N GLN A 365 -8.13 -6.70 16.34
CA GLN A 365 -6.92 -6.80 15.53
C GLN A 365 -6.13 -8.05 15.90
N MET A 366 -5.49 -8.67 14.91
CA MET A 366 -4.49 -9.71 15.11
C MET A 366 -3.24 -9.40 14.30
N VAL A 367 -2.07 -9.55 14.91
CA VAL A 367 -0.78 -9.57 14.19
C VAL A 367 -0.11 -10.91 14.42
N ALA A 368 0.23 -11.62 13.35
CA ALA A 368 0.86 -12.94 13.42
C ALA A 368 2.19 -12.93 12.68
N PHE A 369 3.26 -13.33 13.37
CA PHE A 369 4.56 -13.65 12.82
C PHE A 369 4.60 -15.15 12.57
N ASN A 370 4.73 -15.56 11.30
CA ASN A 370 4.86 -16.94 10.85
C ASN A 370 3.69 -17.86 11.25
N ASP A 371 2.47 -17.32 11.41
CA ASP A 371 1.28 -18.11 11.75
C ASP A 371 0.05 -17.76 10.89
N ALA A 372 0.09 -18.17 9.62
CA ALA A 372 -1.04 -18.00 8.70
C ALA A 372 -2.29 -18.80 9.13
N ARG A 373 -2.15 -19.84 9.96
CA ARG A 373 -3.28 -20.63 10.46
C ARG A 373 -4.09 -19.83 11.48
N ALA A 374 -3.41 -19.14 12.39
CA ALA A 374 -4.03 -18.20 13.32
C ALA A 374 -4.79 -17.08 12.60
N ILE A 375 -4.23 -16.52 11.52
CA ILE A 375 -4.92 -15.48 10.72
C ILE A 375 -6.24 -16.00 10.13
N LYS A 376 -6.25 -17.24 9.60
CA LYS A 376 -7.50 -17.84 9.06
C LYS A 376 -8.57 -18.02 10.15
N LEU A 377 -8.16 -18.38 11.38
CA LEU A 377 -9.07 -18.42 12.53
C LEU A 377 -9.56 -17.02 12.91
N GLY A 378 -8.64 -16.04 12.98
CA GLY A 378 -8.94 -14.64 13.28
C GLY A 378 -9.99 -14.03 12.35
N LYS A 379 -9.93 -14.35 11.05
CA LYS A 379 -10.93 -13.89 10.06
C LYS A 379 -12.34 -14.36 10.45
N ARG A 380 -12.48 -15.62 10.88
CA ARG A 380 -13.77 -16.15 11.35
C ARG A 380 -14.23 -15.51 12.66
N TRP A 381 -13.30 -15.26 13.59
CA TRP A 381 -13.63 -14.64 14.87
C TRP A 381 -14.09 -13.20 14.72
N LEU A 382 -13.46 -12.42 13.83
CA LEU A 382 -13.89 -11.06 13.49
C LEU A 382 -15.28 -11.06 12.86
N ALA A 383 -15.52 -11.92 11.88
CA ALA A 383 -16.82 -12.00 11.20
C ALA A 383 -17.96 -12.43 12.14
N SER A 384 -17.68 -13.30 13.10
CA SER A 384 -18.70 -13.82 14.04
C SER A 384 -18.84 -13.04 15.35
N GLY A 385 -17.95 -12.07 15.61
CA GLY A 385 -17.92 -11.38 16.92
C GLY A 385 -17.67 -12.34 18.08
N ARG A 386 -16.83 -13.36 17.89
CA ARG A 386 -16.62 -14.40 18.91
C ARG A 386 -15.99 -13.82 20.18
N VAL A 387 -16.55 -14.16 21.33
CA VAL A 387 -15.94 -13.90 22.65
C VAL A 387 -14.81 -14.89 22.89
N LEU A 388 -13.60 -14.37 23.16
CA LEU A 388 -12.38 -15.15 23.33
C LEU A 388 -11.88 -15.07 24.77
N ASP A 389 -11.34 -16.16 25.31
CA ASP A 389 -10.70 -16.17 26.62
C ASP A 389 -9.21 -15.78 26.49
N PRO A 390 -8.75 -14.66 27.10
CA PRO A 390 -7.35 -14.26 27.08
C PRO A 390 -6.38 -15.34 27.57
N ALA A 391 -6.77 -16.15 28.56
CA ALA A 391 -5.91 -17.20 29.10
C ALA A 391 -5.67 -18.31 28.07
N GLN A 392 -6.71 -18.73 27.35
CA GLN A 392 -6.62 -19.72 26.27
C GLN A 392 -5.80 -19.20 25.08
N LEU A 393 -5.93 -17.91 24.76
CA LEU A 393 -5.15 -17.30 23.67
C LEU A 393 -3.65 -17.27 24.01
N ALA A 394 -3.30 -16.92 25.25
CA ALA A 394 -1.91 -16.81 25.71
C ALA A 394 -1.21 -18.18 25.86
N ASP A 395 -1.95 -19.23 26.21
CA ASP A 395 -1.42 -20.57 26.43
C ASP A 395 -0.92 -21.22 25.12
N ALA A 396 0.40 -21.39 25.01
CA ALA A 396 1.06 -21.98 23.85
C ALA A 396 0.65 -23.44 23.57
N GLU A 397 0.22 -24.19 24.59
CA GLU A 397 -0.20 -25.59 24.48
C GLU A 397 -1.69 -25.74 24.11
N PHE A 398 -2.50 -24.70 24.36
CA PHE A 398 -3.91 -24.72 24.02
C PHE A 398 -4.13 -24.71 22.50
N SER A 399 -4.95 -25.63 21.99
CA SER A 399 -5.26 -25.68 20.55
C SER A 399 -6.24 -24.58 20.15
N LEU A 400 -5.77 -23.53 19.45
CA LEU A 400 -6.64 -22.46 18.91
C LEU A 400 -7.73 -23.00 17.96
N MET A 401 -7.57 -24.20 17.41
CA MET A 401 -8.57 -24.85 16.57
C MET A 401 -9.80 -25.32 17.35
N ALA A 402 -9.72 -25.43 18.67
CA ALA A 402 -10.88 -25.66 19.55
C ALA A 402 -11.82 -24.45 19.59
N LEU A 403 -11.37 -23.27 19.14
CA LEU A 403 -12.14 -22.03 19.09
C LEU A 403 -12.74 -21.75 17.71
N LYS A 404 -12.84 -22.75 16.82
CA LYS A 404 -13.41 -22.57 15.48
C LYS A 404 -14.81 -21.98 15.47
#